data_AF-A0A7X2TYN8-F1
#
_entry.id   AF-A0A7X2TYN8-F1
#
_cell.length_a   1.000
_cell.length_b   1.000
_cell.length_c   1.000
_cell.angle_alpha   90.00
_cell.angle_beta   90.00
_cell.angle_gamma   90.00
#
_symmetry.space_group_name_H-M   'P 1'
#
loop_
_entity.id
_entity.type
_entity.pdbx_description
1 polymer ?
#
loop_
_entity_poly.entity_id
_entity_poly.type
_entity_poly.pdbx_seq_one_letter_code
_entity_poly.pdbx_strand_id
1 'polypeptide(L)' 'MKAIEFEGTVTPNGQIAIPAEIAGQIPPGEPLHVVLQWDGATEEDGSWRAQGRQRFEAAYAPEDEIYDQLMNETR' A
#
# COMPACT_ATOMS: atom_id res chain seq x y z
N MET A 1 -15.42 3.62 -21.16
CA MET A 1 -14.25 4.13 -20.41
C MET A 1 -13.10 3.18 -20.71
N LYS A 2 -11.96 3.67 -21.22
CA LYS A 2 -10.77 2.84 -21.56
C LYS A 2 -9.68 3.19 -20.56
N ALA A 3 -9.11 2.19 -19.90
CA ALA A 3 -7.95 2.33 -19.02
C ALA A 3 -6.74 1.67 -19.67
N ILE A 4 -5.57 2.29 -19.54
CA ILE A 4 -4.30 1.76 -20.01
C ILE A 4 -3.33 1.88 -18.83
N GLU A 5 -2.72 0.77 -18.46
CA GLU A 5 -1.73 0.69 -17.39
C GLU A 5 -0.33 0.67 -17.97
N PHE A 6 0.60 1.38 -17.34
CA PHE A 6 2.01 1.37 -17.68
C PHE A 6 2.87 1.67 -16.45
N GLU A 7 4.09 1.18 -16.47
CA GLU A 7 5.09 1.47 -15.44
C GLU A 7 5.94 2.67 -15.86
N GLY A 8 6.27 3.52 -14.89
CA GLY A 8 7.10 4.69 -15.12
C GLY A 8 7.59 5.29 -13.82
N THR A 9 8.65 6.09 -13.91
CA THR A 9 9.22 6.82 -12.77
C THR A 9 8.84 8.29 -12.84
N VAL A 10 8.56 8.88 -11.68
CA VAL A 10 8.43 10.33 -11.56
C VAL A 10 9.79 10.97 -11.76
N THR A 11 9.90 11.88 -12.71
CA THR A 11 11.13 12.64 -12.98
C THR A 11 11.40 13.65 -11.85
N PRO A 12 12.64 14.15 -11.69
CA PRO A 12 12.98 15.07 -10.60
C PRO A 12 12.16 16.37 -10.55
N ASN A 13 11.54 16.76 -11.67
CA ASN A 13 10.64 17.91 -11.76
C ASN A 13 9.17 17.56 -11.45
N GLY A 14 8.88 16.35 -10.96
CA GLY A 14 7.54 15.91 -10.57
C GLY A 14 6.63 15.52 -11.73
N GLN A 15 7.19 15.16 -12.89
CA GLN A 15 6.42 14.76 -14.08
C GLN A 15 6.44 13.25 -14.27
N ILE A 16 5.41 12.72 -14.94
CA ILE A 16 5.36 11.33 -15.40
C ILE A 16 5.27 11.38 -16.91
N ALA A 17 6.24 10.76 -17.59
CA ALA A 17 6.23 10.68 -19.04
C ALA A 17 5.29 9.55 -19.47
N ILE A 18 4.34 9.86 -20.37
CA ILE A 18 3.52 8.84 -21.02
C ILE A 18 4.36 8.20 -22.13
N PRO A 19 4.54 6.87 -22.14
CA PRO A 19 5.24 6.17 -23.20
C PRO A 19 4.63 6.44 -24.59
N ALA A 20 5.45 6.49 -25.64
CA ALA A 20 5.04 6.94 -26.98
C ALA A 20 3.93 6.05 -27.59
N GLU A 21 3.97 4.75 -27.31
CA GLU A 21 2.96 3.78 -27.74
C GLU A 21 1.59 4.02 -27.09
N ILE A 22 1.56 4.62 -25.90
CA ILE A 22 0.32 4.99 -25.20
C ILE A 22 -0.15 6.37 -25.62
N ALA A 23 0.78 7.31 -25.80
CA ALA A 23 0.46 8.67 -26.26
C ALA A 23 -0.31 8.67 -27.58
N GLY A 24 0.03 7.77 -28.52
CA GLY A 24 -0.69 7.62 -29.79
C GLY A 24 -2.14 7.13 -29.68
N GLN A 25 -2.52 6.58 -28.52
CA GLN A 25 -3.88 6.08 -28.26
C GLN A 25 -4.77 7.10 -27.54
N ILE A 26 -4.20 8.20 -27.05
CA ILE A 26 -4.90 9.22 -26.28
C ILE A 26 -5.36 10.33 -27.23
N PRO A 27 -6.68 10.60 -27.33
CA PRO A 27 -7.18 11.71 -28.13
C PRO A 27 -6.70 13.04 -27.55
N PRO A 28 -6.21 13.98 -28.40
CA PRO A 28 -5.72 15.27 -27.93
C PRO A 28 -6.86 16.12 -27.39
N GLY A 29 -6.62 16.80 -26.26
CA GLY A 29 -7.57 17.75 -25.67
C GLY A 29 -8.66 17.14 -24.79
N GLU A 30 -8.70 15.81 -24.63
CA GLU A 30 -9.63 15.17 -23.70
C GLU A 30 -9.09 15.14 -22.26
N PRO A 31 -9.95 15.38 -21.25
CA PRO A 31 -9.56 15.24 -19.85
C PRO A 31 -9.31 13.77 -19.50
N LEU A 32 -8.21 13.51 -18.79
CA LEU A 32 -7.80 12.17 -18.36
C LEU A 32 -8.01 11.97 -16.86
N HIS A 33 -8.42 10.77 -16.47
CA HIS A 33 -8.37 10.31 -15.08
C HIS A 33 -7.09 9.49 -14.89
N VAL A 34 -6.20 9.93 -14.00
CA VAL A 34 -4.89 9.31 -13.77
C VAL A 34 -4.88 8.65 -12.40
N VAL A 35 -4.50 7.38 -12.35
CA VAL A 35 -4.29 6.60 -11.11
C VAL A 35 -2.81 6.34 -10.97
N LEU A 36 -2.24 6.65 -9.80
CA LEU A 36 -0.84 6.41 -9.50
C LEU A 36 -0.74 5.36 -8.40
N GLN A 37 0.06 4.33 -8.63
CA GLN A 37 0.45 3.35 -7.65
C GLN A 37 1.97 3.40 -7.53
N TRP A 38 2.46 3.46 -6.30
CA TRP A 38 3.88 3.36 -6.00
C TRP A 38 4.03 2.55 -4.72
N ASP A 39 5.18 1.90 -4.57
CA ASP A 39 5.54 1.29 -3.31
C ASP A 39 5.84 2.41 -2.31
N GLY A 40 4.89 2.67 -1.42
CA GLY A 40 5.10 3.58 -0.30
C GLY A 40 6.27 3.11 0.55
N ALA A 41 6.97 4.05 1.20
CA ALA A 41 7.95 3.69 2.21
C ALA A 41 7.26 2.79 3.24
N THR A 42 7.85 1.61 3.50
CA THR A 42 7.34 0.57 4.42
C THR A 42 7.18 1.05 5.88
N GLU A 43 7.43 2.33 6.15
CA GLU A 43 7.31 2.98 7.47
C GLU A 43 5.87 3.01 8.00
N GLU A 44 4.85 3.20 7.15
CA GLU A 44 3.44 3.10 7.59
C GLU A 44 3.12 1.69 8.09
N ASP A 45 3.71 0.67 7.47
CA ASP A 45 3.54 -0.74 7.81
C ASP A 45 4.16 -1.07 9.19
N GLY A 46 5.32 -0.48 9.49
CA GLY A 46 5.97 -0.60 10.80
C GLY A 46 5.19 0.11 11.91
N SER A 47 4.73 1.34 11.65
CA SER A 47 3.94 2.14 12.59
C SER A 47 2.59 1.50 12.90
N TRP A 48 1.89 1.00 11.88
CA TRP A 48 0.62 0.29 12.04
C TRP A 48 0.79 -0.97 12.89
N ARG A 49 1.80 -1.80 12.58
CA ARG A 49 2.07 -3.03 13.35
C ARG A 49 2.44 -2.73 14.80
N ALA A 50 3.24 -1.68 15.04
CA ALA A 50 3.62 -1.28 16.40
C ALA A 50 2.40 -0.80 17.21
N GLN A 51 1.58 0.08 16.62
CA GLN A 51 0.35 0.57 17.27
C GLN A 51 -0.67 -0.55 17.51
N GLY A 52 -0.83 -1.47 16.55
CA GLY A 52 -1.71 -2.62 16.69
C GLY A 52 -1.29 -3.52 17.84
N ARG A 53 0.01 -3.84 17.93
CA ARG A 53 0.57 -4.64 19.03
C ARG A 53 0.36 -3.98 20.38
N GLN A 54 0.67 -2.68 20.50
CA GLN A 54 0.50 -1.94 21.74
C GLN A 54 -0.96 -1.95 22.23
N ARG A 55 -1.92 -1.79 21.32
CA ARG A 55 -3.35 -1.84 21.67
C ARG A 55 -3.82 -3.24 22.04
N PHE A 56 -3.30 -4.26 21.37
CA PHE A 56 -3.60 -5.65 21.67
C PHE A 56 -3.07 -6.04 23.06
N GLU A 57 -1.79 -5.74 23.34
CA GLU A 57 -1.17 -6.00 24.65
C GLU A 57 -1.88 -5.25 25.78
N ALA A 58 -2.28 -3.99 25.56
CA ALA A 58 -3.00 -3.21 26.57
C ALA A 58 -4.42 -3.74 26.87
N ALA A 59 -5.02 -4.49 25.94
CA ALA A 59 -6.32 -5.12 26.12
C ALA A 59 -6.22 -6.56 26.65
N TYR A 60 -5.01 -7.12 26.72
CA TYR A 60 -4.76 -8.48 27.17
C TYR A 60 -4.89 -8.55 28.70
N ALA A 61 -5.85 -9.32 29.17
CA ALA A 61 -6.11 -9.50 30.59
C ALA A 61 -5.38 -10.75 31.12
N PRO A 62 -5.13 -10.86 32.44
CA PRO A 62 -4.52 -12.06 33.01
C PRO A 62 -5.27 -13.36 32.67
N GLU A 63 -6.59 -13.28 32.47
CA GLU A 63 -7.42 -14.42 32.09
C GLU A 63 -7.16 -14.91 30.66
N ASP A 64 -6.58 -14.06 29.80
CA ASP A 64 -6.25 -14.40 28.42
C ASP A 64 -4.97 -15.26 28.32
N GLU A 65 -4.18 -15.40 29.39
CA GLU A 65 -2.95 -16.21 29.44
C GLU A 65 -3.19 -17.70 29.08
N ILE A 66 -4.44 -18.16 29.20
CA ILE A 66 -4.88 -19.50 28.76
C ILE A 66 -4.62 -19.72 27.25
N TYR A 67 -4.78 -18.67 26.42
CA TYR A 67 -4.55 -18.78 24.98
C TYR A 67 -3.07 -19.00 24.64
N ASP A 68 -2.15 -18.41 25.40
CA ASP A 68 -0.71 -18.61 25.23
C ASP A 68 -0.31 -20.04 25.64
N GLN A 69 -0.90 -20.55 26.72
CA GLN A 69 -0.65 -21.92 27.18
C GLN A 69 -1.13 -22.94 26.13
N LEU A 70 -2.34 -22.78 25.59
CA LEU A 70 -2.89 -23.63 24.53
C LEU A 70 -2.03 -23.60 23.24
N MET A 71 -1.53 -22.43 22.84
CA MET A 71 -0.67 -22.30 21.67
C MET A 71 0.70 -22.98 21.86
N ASN A 72 1.23 -22.98 23.08
CA ASN A 72 2.52 -23.60 23.39
C ASN A 72 2.43 -25.12 23.58
N GLU A 73 1.28 -25.67 24.00
CA GLU A 73 1.05 -27.12 24.10
C GLU A 73 0.92 -27.82 22.74
N THR A 74 0.54 -27.08 21.70
CA THR A 74 0.32 -27.61 20.35
C THR A 74 1.62 -27.60 19.50
N ARG A 75 2.77 -27.27 20.10
CA ARG A 75 4.07 -27.06 19.44
C ARG A 75 5.12 -28.05 19.88
#